data_AF-A0A0L0VH12-F1
#
_entry.id   AF-A0A0L0VH12-F1
#
_cell.length_a   1.000
_cell.length_b   1.000
_cell.length_c   1.000
_cell.angle_alpha   90.00
_cell.angle_beta   90.00
_cell.angle_gamma   90.00
#
_symmetry.space_group_name_H-M   'P 1'
#
loop_
_entity.id
_entity.type
_entity.pdbx_description
1 polymer ?
#
loop_
_entity_poly.entity_id
_entity_poly.type
_entity_poly.pdbx_seq_one_letter_code
_entity_poly.pdbx_strand_id
1 'polypeptide(L)'
;MTPKGFMFHFVSSENSKITYLRRYWSTITGVKGAMNLVRALSDEIKETPLRRSLWKDLIQEQLTTCCPHQRQQKSSLRRNPPGDFTRTEAPKPA
;
A
#
# COMPACT_ATOMS: atom_id res chain seq x y z
N MET A 1 17.76 -9.92 23.74
CA MET A 1 16.59 -9.53 22.92
C MET A 1 17.02 -8.42 21.96
N THR A 2 16.80 -8.56 20.65
CA THR A 2 17.13 -7.50 19.68
C THR A 2 16.01 -6.47 19.60
N PRO A 3 16.27 -5.20 19.20
CA PRO A 3 15.21 -4.18 19.06
C PRO A 3 14.09 -4.62 18.10
N LYS A 4 14.46 -5.28 16.99
CA LYS A 4 13.49 -5.88 16.04
C LYS A 4 12.66 -6.99 16.70
N GLY A 5 13.31 -7.87 17.46
CA GLY A 5 12.63 -8.94 18.19
C GLY A 5 11.67 -8.40 19.25
N PHE A 6 12.07 -7.36 19.98
CA PHE A 6 11.21 -6.68 20.94
C PHE A 6 9.95 -6.12 20.26
N MET A 7 10.11 -5.38 19.15
CA MET A 7 8.97 -4.79 18.45
C MET A 7 8.02 -5.85 17.90
N PHE A 8 8.56 -6.95 17.35
CA PHE A 8 7.75 -8.08 16.89
C PHE A 8 6.96 -8.71 18.05
N HIS A 9 7.62 -9.07 19.14
CA HIS A 9 6.95 -9.64 20.31
C HIS A 9 5.97 -8.65 20.93
N PHE A 10 6.30 -7.37 20.99
CA PHE A 10 5.42 -6.34 21.51
C PHE A 10 4.13 -6.22 20.70
N VAL A 11 4.20 -6.26 19.35
CA VAL A 11 3.02 -6.14 18.46
C VAL A 11 2.22 -7.44 18.37
N SER A 12 2.86 -8.60 18.47
CA SER A 12 2.21 -9.92 18.33
C SER A 12 1.81 -10.57 19.65
N SER A 13 2.22 -10.03 20.81
CA SER A 13 1.90 -10.65 22.10
C SER A 13 0.40 -10.69 22.38
N GLU A 14 -0.08 -11.84 22.84
CA GLU A 14 -1.44 -12.03 23.36
C GLU A 14 -1.56 -11.67 24.85
N ASN A 15 -0.45 -11.31 25.50
CA ASN A 15 -0.45 -10.92 26.91
C ASN A 15 -1.37 -9.72 27.14
N SER A 16 -2.32 -9.86 28.07
CA SER A 16 -3.36 -8.87 28.33
C SER A 16 -2.81 -7.49 28.73
N LYS A 17 -1.69 -7.43 29.47
CA LYS A 17 -1.04 -6.17 29.84
C LYS A 17 -0.42 -5.47 28.62
N ILE A 18 0.24 -6.23 27.75
CA ILE A 18 0.85 -5.70 26.52
C ILE A 18 -0.24 -5.24 25.54
N THR A 19 -1.30 -6.03 25.39
CA THR A 19 -2.48 -5.65 24.60
C THR A 19 -3.13 -4.37 25.10
N TYR A 20 -3.25 -4.22 26.42
CA TYR A 20 -3.76 -2.99 27.03
C TYR A 20 -2.90 -1.76 26.67
N LEU A 21 -1.57 -1.89 26.72
CA LEU A 21 -0.65 -0.81 26.35
C LEU A 21 -0.73 -0.46 24.85
N ARG A 22 -0.89 -1.45 23.97
CA ARG A 22 -1.06 -1.21 22.53
C ARG A 22 -2.35 -0.46 22.20
N ARG A 23 -3.41 -0.59 23.01
CA ARG A 23 -4.67 0.14 22.79
C ARG A 23 -4.46 1.66 22.73
N TYR A 24 -3.46 2.18 23.43
CA TYR A 24 -3.13 3.60 23.39
C TYR A 24 -2.60 4.08 22.03
N TRP A 25 -2.04 3.20 21.19
CA TRP A 25 -1.59 3.56 19.85
C TRP A 25 -2.73 3.96 18.93
N SER A 26 -3.94 3.45 19.19
CA SER A 26 -5.14 3.77 18.41
C SER A 26 -5.87 5.02 18.92
N THR A 27 -5.37 5.66 19.98
CA THR A 27 -5.97 6.90 20.52
C THR A 27 -5.58 8.11 19.68
N ILE A 28 -6.38 9.17 19.72
CA ILE A 28 -6.14 10.42 18.99
C ILE A 28 -4.75 11.00 19.32
N THR A 29 -4.29 10.86 20.56
CA THR A 29 -2.97 11.35 21.00
C THR A 29 -1.85 10.39 20.67
N GLY A 30 -2.09 9.07 20.79
CA GLY A 30 -1.06 8.05 20.57
C GLY A 30 -0.80 7.70 19.10
N VAL A 31 -1.80 7.84 18.23
CA VAL A 31 -1.69 7.44 16.81
C VAL A 31 -0.64 8.24 16.07
N LYS A 32 -0.47 9.53 16.41
CA LYS A 32 0.57 10.37 15.80
C LYS A 32 1.97 9.87 16.13
N GLY A 33 2.21 9.49 17.38
CA GLY A 33 3.48 8.91 17.82
C GLY A 33 3.75 7.54 17.20
N ALA A 34 2.72 6.69 17.15
CA ALA A 34 2.79 5.38 16.49
C ALA A 34 3.16 5.51 15.00
N MET A 35 2.52 6.44 14.28
CA MET A 35 2.83 6.69 12.87
C MET A 35 4.25 7.24 12.66
N ASN A 36 4.76 8.08 13.56
CA ASN A 36 6.14 8.55 13.52
C ASN A 36 7.13 7.39 13.67
N LEU A 37 6.84 6.44 14.56
CA LEU A 37 7.68 5.25 14.73
C LEU A 37 7.68 4.37 13.48
N VAL A 38 6.52 4.15 12.86
CA VAL A 38 6.42 3.42 11.59
C VAL A 38 7.22 4.11 10.48
N ARG A 39 7.22 5.45 10.42
CA ARG A 39 8.04 6.22 9.48
C ARG A 39 9.53 6.00 9.73
N ALA A 40 9.99 6.16 10.97
CA ALA A 40 11.39 5.94 11.32
C ALA A 40 11.86 4.51 10.98
N LEU A 41 11.03 3.50 11.25
CA LEU A 41 11.31 2.11 10.86
C LEU A 41 11.35 1.94 9.34
N SER A 42 10.46 2.63 8.62
CA SER A 42 10.41 2.59 7.16
C SER A 42 11.68 3.14 6.53
N ASP A 43 12.20 4.25 7.04
CA ASP A 43 13.40 4.90 6.52
C ASP A 43 14.62 3.97 6.68
N GLU A 44 14.81 3.38 7.87
CA GLU A 44 15.87 2.39 8.14
C GLU A 44 15.76 1.14 7.24
N ILE A 45 14.53 0.68 6.96
CA ILE A 45 14.31 -0.45 6.06
C ILE A 45 14.68 -0.06 4.64
N LYS A 46 14.32 1.14 4.17
CA LYS A 46 14.49 1.57 2.77
C LYS A 46 15.93 1.91 2.38
N GLU A 47 16.91 1.74 3.26
CA GLU A 47 18.32 2.04 2.98
C GLU A 47 18.83 1.34 1.70
N THR A 48 18.51 0.06 1.49
CA THR A 48 19.02 -0.71 0.34
C THR A 48 17.97 -0.94 -0.77
N PRO A 49 18.38 -1.08 -2.04
CA PRO A 49 17.44 -1.31 -3.15
C PRO A 49 16.53 -2.54 -2.98
N LEU A 50 17.08 -3.66 -2.49
CA LEU A 50 16.31 -4.89 -2.20
C LEU A 50 15.26 -4.66 -1.12
N ARG A 51 15.60 -3.90 -0.07
CA ARG A 51 14.64 -3.64 1.01
C ARG A 51 13.54 -2.66 0.57
N ARG A 52 13.86 -1.71 -0.34
CA ARG A 52 12.83 -0.83 -0.94
C ARG A 52 11.83 -1.61 -1.78
N SER A 53 12.25 -2.62 -2.55
CA SER A 53 11.31 -3.45 -3.31
C SER A 53 10.38 -4.21 -2.38
N LEU A 54 10.94 -4.89 -1.37
CA LEU A 54 10.14 -5.61 -0.36
C LEU A 54 9.17 -4.68 0.40
N TRP A 55 9.59 -3.46 0.72
CA TRP A 55 8.70 -2.47 1.33
C TRP A 55 7.56 -2.05 0.38
N LYS A 56 7.83 -1.86 -0.91
CA LYS A 56 6.79 -1.53 -1.90
C LYS A 56 5.77 -2.67 -2.05
N ASP A 57 6.24 -3.91 -2.08
CA ASP A 57 5.37 -5.09 -2.17
C ASP A 57 4.43 -5.17 -0.97
N LEU A 58 4.95 -4.93 0.24
CA LEU A 58 4.15 -4.86 1.47
C LEU A 58 3.06 -3.78 1.41
N ILE A 59 3.39 -2.57 0.96
CA ILE A 59 2.38 -1.49 0.83
C ILE A 59 1.33 -1.82 -0.23
N GLN A 60 1.77 -2.43 -1.35
CA GLN A 60 0.88 -2.82 -2.43
C GLN A 60 -0.12 -3.90 -1.99
N GLU A 61 0.31 -4.86 -1.17
CA GLU A 61 -0.54 -5.87 -0.55
C GLU A 61 -1.62 -5.20 0.33
N GLN A 62 -1.24 -4.27 1.19
CA GLN A 62 -2.17 -3.57 2.08
C GLN A 62 -3.20 -2.72 1.32
N LEU A 63 -2.77 -1.99 0.28
CA LEU A 63 -3.69 -1.21 -0.58
C LEU A 63 -4.72 -2.08 -1.28
N THR A 64 -4.31 -3.29 -1.65
CA THR A 64 -5.19 -4.26 -2.31
C THR A 64 -6.28 -4.78 -1.37
N THR A 65 -5.94 -4.94 -0.09
CA THR A 65 -6.87 -5.32 0.97
C THR A 65 -7.82 -4.17 1.33
N CYS A 66 -7.34 -2.93 1.41
CA CYS A 66 -8.16 -1.78 1.79
C CYS A 66 -9.04 -1.23 0.66
N CYS A 67 -8.61 -1.33 -0.61
CA CYS A 67 -9.28 -0.71 -1.75
C CYS A 67 -9.36 -1.67 -2.95
N PRO A 68 -10.24 -2.68 -2.91
CA PRO A 68 -10.35 -3.69 -3.97
C PRO A 68 -10.74 -3.10 -5.34
N HIS A 69 -11.34 -1.89 -5.37
CA HIS A 69 -11.81 -1.23 -6.58
C HIS A 69 -10.66 -0.72 -7.49
N GLN A 70 -9.46 -0.48 -6.95
CA GLN A 70 -8.34 0.07 -7.73
C GLN A 70 -7.73 -0.95 -8.73
N ARG A 71 -8.06 -2.26 -8.60
CA ARG A 71 -7.74 -3.28 -9.62
C ARG A 71 -8.54 -3.10 -10.92
N GLN A 72 -9.75 -2.57 -10.85
CA GLN A 72 -10.67 -2.48 -12.01
C GLN A 72 -10.28 -1.36 -12.99
N GLN A 73 -9.63 -0.29 -12.51
CA GLN A 73 -9.23 0.85 -13.36
C GLN A 73 -8.04 0.52 -14.28
N LYS A 74 -7.11 -0.34 -13.83
CA LYS A 74 -5.98 -0.77 -14.67
C LYS A 74 -6.41 -1.75 -15.78
N SER A 75 -7.47 -2.53 -15.55
CA SER A 75 -8.02 -3.45 -16.57
C SER A 75 -8.97 -2.75 -17.54
N SER A 76 -9.64 -1.66 -17.15
CA SER A 76 -10.48 -0.87 -18.06
C SER A 76 -9.68 -0.05 -19.07
N LEU A 77 -8.46 0.40 -18.73
CA LEU A 77 -7.61 1.15 -19.66
C LEU A 77 -6.99 0.28 -20.78
N ARG A 78 -6.96 -1.06 -20.61
CA ARG A 78 -6.52 -2.01 -21.66
C ARG A 78 -7.64 -2.47 -22.60
N ARG A 79 -8.88 -2.00 -22.43
CA ARG A 79 -10.05 -2.45 -23.22
C ARG A 79 -10.61 -1.43 -24.21
N ASN A 80 -9.86 -0.38 -24.55
CA ASN A 80 -10.18 0.36 -25.77
C ASN A 80 -9.45 -0.29 -26.94
N PRO A 81 -10.15 -0.93 -27.90
CA PRO A 81 -9.54 -1.25 -29.19
C PRO A 81 -9.14 0.07 -29.87
N PRO A 82 -8.05 0.10 -30.65
CA PRO A 82 -7.73 1.26 -31.46
C PRO A 82 -8.89 1.54 -32.40
N GLY A 83 -9.44 2.76 -32.34
CA GLY A 83 -10.56 3.19 -33.17
C GLY A 83 -10.19 3.07 -34.65
N ASP A 84 -11.01 2.31 -35.38
CA ASP A 84 -10.92 2.17 -36.83
C ASP A 84 -11.53 3.43 -37.47
N PHE A 85 -10.70 4.45 -37.71
CA PHE A 85 -11.08 5.63 -38.47
C PHE A 85 -11.05 5.30 -39.97
N THR A 86 -12.06 4.59 -40.46
CA THR A 86 -12.32 4.56 -41.90
C THR A 86 -12.99 5.87 -42.30
N ARG A 87 -12.21 6.72 -42.96
CA ARG A 87 -12.66 7.93 -43.65
C ARG A 87 -13.53 7.51 -44.84
N THR A 88 -14.84 7.64 -44.72
CA THR A 88 -15.77 7.51 -45.85
C THR A 88 -15.52 8.65 -46.84
N GLU A 89 -14.85 8.35 -47.96
CA GLU A 89 -14.87 9.23 -49.13
C GLU A 89 -16.26 9.15 -49.77
N ALA A 90 -16.94 10.30 -49.88
CA ALA A 90 -18.18 10.43 -50.63
C ALA A 90 -17.88 10.52 -52.15
N PRO A 91 -18.71 9.93 -53.02
CA PRO A 91 -18.46 9.90 -54.45
C PRO A 91 -18.72 11.25 -55.12
N LYS A 92 -17.87 11.59 -56.09
CA LYS A 92 -17.95 12.80 -56.93
C LYS A 92 -19.01 12.63 -58.02
N PRO A 93 -19.98 13.55 -58.18
CA PRO A 93 -20.91 13.52 -59.30
C PRO A 93 -20.29 14.07 -60.58
N ALA A 94 -20.77 13.55 -61.71
CA ALA A 94 -20.34 13.80 -63.09
C ALA A 94 -20.72 15.20 -63.61
#